data_AF-A0A959VK70-F1
#
_entry.id   AF-A0A959VK70-F1
#
_cell.length_a   1.000
_cell.length_b   1.000
_cell.length_c   1.000
_cell.angle_alpha   90.00
_cell.angle_beta   90.00
_cell.angle_gamma   90.00
#
_symmetry.space_group_name_H-M   'P 1'
#
loop_
_entity.id
_entity.type
_entity.pdbx_description
1 polymer ?
#
loop_
_entity_poly.entity_id
_entity_poly.type
_entity_poly.pdbx_seq_one_letter_code
_entity_poly.pdbx_strand_id
1 'polypeptide(L)'
;MSRSERRARKTAAAKHHSAEGAKDVAGWVDSRTNATGIYTALLSRHVPKGTNWFYTLGSATMFIFAMQAITGVFLAMYYVPSTTQAYASITHLTNDVWMGEFVRGMHKWGASLMIILIFLHMGRTFFFGAYKYPRELNWVIGVVLLVLTTVMGLTGYLLPFDQRSLWATVVANNITASGPVVGPYLADFLRAGPEVGATTLSRFYALHMMLIPGLIGALIGAHLFLVVKLGTTAPPWVRGTRPKGALDEQSVPAGVPSSDDAEVPVAASAAATDADPAATESAAEPPADAPADADEPDGDGDGQRPAAEPDEGEASA
;
A
#
# COMPACT_ATOMS: atom_id res chain seq x y z
N MET A 1 -70.67 -0.13 14.10
CA MET A 1 -69.26 0.03 13.67
C MET A 1 -69.13 1.29 12.82
N SER A 2 -68.41 2.29 13.33
CA SER A 2 -68.31 3.62 12.74
C SER A 2 -67.42 3.60 11.48
N ARG A 3 -67.51 4.65 10.66
CA ARG A 3 -66.72 4.78 9.41
C ARG A 3 -65.21 4.90 9.69
N SER A 4 -64.84 5.42 10.86
CA SER A 4 -63.45 5.55 11.32
C SER A 4 -62.84 4.21 11.72
N GLU A 5 -63.59 3.34 12.42
CA GLU A 5 -63.14 1.99 12.80
C GLU A 5 -62.83 1.11 11.58
N ARG A 6 -63.67 1.20 10.53
CA ARG A 6 -63.44 0.49 9.26
C ARG A 6 -62.18 0.97 8.53
N ARG A 7 -61.90 2.28 8.58
CA ARG A 7 -60.68 2.85 7.97
C ARG A 7 -59.42 2.41 8.72
N ALA A 8 -59.43 2.45 10.05
CA ALA A 8 -58.31 2.03 10.89
C ALA A 8 -57.98 0.53 10.71
N ARG A 9 -59.00 -0.33 10.64
CA ARG A 9 -58.81 -1.77 10.43
C ARG A 9 -58.23 -2.08 9.03
N LYS A 10 -58.65 -1.34 8.01
CA LYS A 10 -58.11 -1.48 6.64
C LYS A 10 -56.64 -1.04 6.55
N THR A 11 -56.25 0.03 7.25
CA THR A 11 -54.85 0.48 7.31
C THR A 11 -53.96 -0.48 8.09
N ALA A 12 -54.45 -1.02 9.21
CA ALA A 12 -53.73 -2.05 9.97
C ALA A 12 -53.52 -3.33 9.15
N ALA A 13 -54.54 -3.80 8.43
CA ALA A 13 -54.43 -4.96 7.55
C ALA A 13 -53.44 -4.75 6.39
N ALA A 14 -53.45 -3.57 5.76
CA ALA A 14 -52.49 -3.22 4.71
C ALA A 14 -51.05 -3.19 5.24
N LYS A 15 -50.83 -2.61 6.43
CA LYS A 15 -49.51 -2.59 7.10
C LYS A 15 -49.02 -4.00 7.44
N HIS A 16 -49.92 -4.90 7.87
CA HIS A 16 -49.59 -6.30 8.15
C HIS A 16 -49.18 -7.05 6.89
N HIS A 17 -49.95 -6.95 5.81
CA HIS A 17 -49.62 -7.56 4.52
C HIS A 17 -48.30 -7.02 3.93
N SER A 18 -48.04 -5.70 4.02
CA SER A 18 -46.75 -5.15 3.60
C SER A 18 -45.58 -5.65 4.45
N ALA A 19 -45.79 -5.81 5.76
CA ALA A 19 -44.78 -6.34 6.66
C ALA A 19 -44.52 -7.85 6.44
N GLU A 20 -45.57 -8.64 6.16
CA GLU A 20 -45.44 -10.05 5.79
C GLU A 20 -44.76 -10.21 4.43
N GLY A 21 -45.18 -9.43 3.42
CA GLY A 21 -44.53 -9.43 2.10
C GLY A 21 -43.06 -9.02 2.16
N ALA A 22 -42.70 -8.02 2.98
CA ALA A 22 -41.30 -7.64 3.18
C ALA A 22 -40.48 -8.74 3.88
N LYS A 23 -41.07 -9.46 4.84
CA LYS A 23 -40.43 -10.62 5.50
C LYS A 23 -40.28 -11.80 4.54
N ASP A 24 -41.24 -12.01 3.66
CA ASP A 24 -41.24 -13.09 2.67
C ASP A 24 -40.20 -12.84 1.58
N VAL A 25 -40.09 -11.59 1.08
CA VAL A 25 -39.00 -11.18 0.17
C VAL A 25 -37.64 -11.27 0.86
N ALA A 26 -37.53 -10.81 2.11
CA ALA A 26 -36.27 -10.93 2.86
C ALA A 26 -35.87 -12.39 3.08
N GLY A 27 -36.81 -13.27 3.44
CA GLY A 27 -36.57 -14.72 3.58
C GLY A 27 -36.23 -15.42 2.25
N TRP A 28 -36.85 -14.99 1.14
CA TRP A 28 -36.52 -15.47 -0.20
C TRP A 28 -35.11 -15.09 -0.61
N VAL A 29 -34.66 -13.86 -0.32
CA VAL A 29 -33.28 -13.41 -0.59
C VAL A 29 -32.31 -14.16 0.31
N ASP A 30 -32.62 -14.28 1.59
CA ASP A 30 -31.76 -14.95 2.56
C ASP A 30 -31.58 -16.44 2.25
N SER A 31 -32.64 -17.13 1.86
CA SER A 31 -32.56 -18.54 1.44
C SER A 31 -31.68 -18.78 0.21
N ARG A 32 -31.43 -17.75 -0.62
CA ARG A 32 -30.57 -17.84 -1.81
C ARG A 32 -29.14 -17.37 -1.58
N THR A 33 -28.96 -16.41 -0.68
CA THR A 33 -27.69 -15.72 -0.48
C THR A 33 -27.02 -16.07 0.84
N ASN A 34 -27.75 -16.68 1.78
CA ASN A 34 -27.35 -16.86 3.18
C ASN A 34 -26.81 -15.56 3.80
N ALA A 35 -27.42 -14.43 3.42
CA ALA A 35 -26.97 -13.10 3.83
C ALA A 35 -26.98 -12.98 5.36
N THR A 36 -28.04 -13.46 6.03
CA THR A 36 -28.14 -13.46 7.49
C THR A 36 -27.00 -14.24 8.14
N GLY A 37 -26.61 -15.38 7.58
CA GLY A 37 -25.47 -16.16 8.08
C GLY A 37 -24.15 -15.39 7.98
N ILE A 38 -23.91 -14.74 6.85
CA ILE A 38 -22.73 -13.89 6.62
C ILE A 38 -22.72 -12.69 7.57
N TYR A 39 -23.85 -11.98 7.70
CA TYR A 39 -24.00 -10.84 8.61
C TYR A 39 -23.77 -11.24 10.06
N THR A 40 -24.34 -12.36 10.50
CA THR A 40 -24.18 -12.87 11.87
C THR A 40 -22.72 -13.27 12.14
N ALA A 41 -22.06 -13.91 11.16
CA ALA A 41 -20.65 -14.27 11.28
C ALA A 41 -19.71 -13.05 11.36
N LEU A 42 -20.04 -11.96 10.66
CA LEU A 42 -19.27 -10.72 10.66
C LEU A 42 -19.55 -9.85 11.90
N LEU A 43 -20.82 -9.65 12.27
CA LEU A 43 -21.23 -8.66 13.27
C LEU A 43 -21.41 -9.24 14.67
N SER A 44 -21.77 -10.52 14.81
CA SER A 44 -22.09 -11.14 16.11
C SER A 44 -20.91 -11.89 16.73
N ARG A 45 -19.68 -11.49 16.38
CA ARG A 45 -18.46 -12.17 16.82
C ARG A 45 -18.12 -11.83 18.27
N HIS A 46 -17.72 -12.85 19.03
CA HIS A 46 -17.25 -12.66 20.40
C HIS A 46 -15.94 -11.87 20.42
N VAL A 47 -15.98 -10.66 20.99
CA VAL A 47 -14.79 -9.83 21.20
C VAL A 47 -14.20 -10.15 22.58
N PRO A 48 -12.90 -10.48 22.67
CA PRO A 48 -12.27 -10.77 23.96
C PRO A 48 -12.46 -9.62 24.97
N LYS A 49 -12.70 -9.96 26.23
CA LYS A 49 -12.80 -8.99 27.33
C LYS A 49 -11.49 -8.19 27.45
N GLY A 50 -11.58 -6.90 27.78
CA GLY A 50 -10.41 -6.01 27.90
C GLY A 50 -9.95 -5.36 26.58
N THR A 51 -10.74 -5.48 25.50
CA THR A 51 -10.51 -4.78 24.23
C THR A 51 -10.61 -3.27 24.41
N ASN A 52 -9.72 -2.52 23.77
CA ASN A 52 -9.67 -1.06 23.80
C ASN A 52 -9.88 -0.45 22.40
N TRP A 53 -9.86 0.87 22.32
CA TRP A 53 -10.07 1.62 21.08
C TRP A 53 -9.07 1.29 19.96
N PHE A 54 -7.86 0.81 20.24
CA PHE A 54 -6.89 0.47 19.19
C PHE A 54 -7.34 -0.71 18.30
N TYR A 55 -8.34 -1.49 18.73
CA TYR A 55 -8.94 -2.54 17.90
C TYR A 55 -9.85 -1.99 16.79
N THR A 56 -10.31 -0.73 16.88
CA THR A 56 -11.16 -0.11 15.85
C THR A 56 -10.36 0.51 14.70
N LEU A 57 -9.03 0.56 14.80
CA LEU A 57 -8.16 1.15 13.77
C LEU A 57 -8.32 0.48 12.40
N GLY A 58 -8.53 -0.84 12.37
CA GLY A 58 -8.78 -1.57 11.14
C GLY A 58 -10.09 -1.14 10.46
N SER A 59 -11.19 -1.11 11.23
CA SER A 59 -12.48 -0.63 10.72
C SER A 59 -12.47 0.86 10.36
N ALA A 60 -11.73 1.69 11.10
CA ALA A 60 -11.57 3.11 10.77
C ALA A 60 -10.83 3.29 9.43
N THR A 61 -9.76 2.51 9.20
CA THR A 61 -9.02 2.52 7.93
C THR A 61 -9.92 2.07 6.76
N MET A 62 -10.73 1.02 6.97
CA MET A 62 -11.70 0.55 5.97
C MET A 62 -12.77 1.60 5.65
N PHE A 63 -13.29 2.30 6.67
CA PHE A 63 -14.25 3.38 6.49
C PHE A 63 -13.65 4.51 5.64
N ILE A 64 -12.42 4.93 5.96
CA ILE A 64 -11.72 5.96 5.18
C ILE A 64 -11.46 5.49 3.75
N PHE A 65 -11.08 4.24 3.52
CA PHE A 65 -10.95 3.69 2.17
C PHE A 65 -12.26 3.76 1.38
N ALA A 66 -13.39 3.37 1.98
CA ALA A 66 -14.70 3.48 1.34
C ALA A 66 -15.05 4.93 1.02
N MET A 67 -14.79 5.86 1.94
CA MET A 67 -14.94 7.29 1.71
C MET A 67 -14.05 7.78 0.55
N GLN A 68 -12.80 7.32 0.46
CA GLN A 68 -11.90 7.64 -0.66
C GLN A 68 -12.43 7.13 -2.00
N ALA A 69 -12.91 5.90 -2.05
CA ALA A 69 -13.49 5.33 -3.27
C ALA A 69 -14.71 6.14 -3.73
N ILE A 70 -15.63 6.46 -2.81
CA ILE A 70 -16.85 7.22 -3.13
C ILE A 70 -16.50 8.64 -3.60
N THR A 71 -15.66 9.35 -2.84
CA THR A 71 -15.25 10.71 -3.21
C THR A 71 -14.46 10.72 -4.51
N GLY A 72 -13.55 9.76 -4.73
CA GLY A 72 -12.78 9.63 -5.96
C GLY A 72 -13.66 9.45 -7.20
N VAL A 73 -14.73 8.64 -7.11
CA VAL A 73 -15.72 8.50 -8.18
C VAL A 73 -16.38 9.84 -8.53
N PHE A 74 -16.78 10.64 -7.54
CA PHE A 74 -17.35 11.97 -7.79
C PHE A 74 -16.33 12.92 -8.43
N LEU A 75 -15.08 12.92 -7.95
CA LEU A 75 -14.02 13.78 -8.51
C LEU A 75 -13.74 13.42 -9.97
N ALA A 76 -13.74 12.12 -10.30
CA ALA A 76 -13.50 11.64 -11.65
C ALA A 76 -14.59 12.03 -12.66
N MET A 77 -15.81 12.36 -12.21
CA MET A 77 -16.86 12.86 -13.11
C MET A 77 -16.59 14.27 -13.65
N TYR A 78 -15.72 15.04 -12.99
CA TYR A 78 -15.36 16.41 -13.36
C TYR A 78 -13.91 16.57 -13.81
N TYR A 79 -13.05 15.62 -13.46
CA TYR A 79 -11.62 15.67 -13.74
C TYR A 79 -11.30 15.32 -15.20
N VAL A 80 -10.41 16.09 -15.83
CA VAL A 80 -9.93 15.84 -17.20
C VAL A 80 -8.46 15.42 -17.16
N PRO A 81 -8.11 14.16 -17.50
CA PRO A 81 -6.74 13.64 -17.44
C PRO A 81 -5.88 14.10 -18.64
N SER A 82 -5.71 15.41 -18.81
CA SER A 82 -4.90 16.04 -19.85
C SER A 82 -3.93 17.05 -19.23
N THR A 83 -2.68 17.10 -19.70
CA THR A 83 -1.66 18.02 -19.18
C THR A 83 -2.04 19.50 -19.33
N THR A 84 -2.88 19.82 -20.32
CA THR A 84 -3.34 21.19 -20.58
C THR A 84 -4.59 21.57 -19.79
N GLN A 85 -5.35 20.60 -19.28
CA GLN A 85 -6.66 20.83 -18.66
C GLN A 85 -6.80 20.30 -17.23
N ALA A 86 -5.89 19.43 -16.76
CA ALA A 86 -5.98 18.79 -15.45
C ALA A 86 -6.10 19.82 -14.33
N TYR A 87 -5.17 20.77 -14.27
CA TYR A 87 -5.19 21.81 -13.25
C TYR A 87 -6.45 22.70 -13.33
N ALA A 88 -6.86 23.08 -14.54
CA ALA A 88 -8.07 23.87 -14.77
C ALA A 88 -9.34 23.12 -14.33
N SER A 89 -9.43 21.82 -14.62
CA SER A 89 -10.57 20.98 -14.21
C SER A 89 -10.68 20.86 -12.69
N ILE A 90 -9.56 20.76 -11.97
CA ILE A 90 -9.56 20.78 -10.50
C ILE A 90 -9.95 22.15 -9.95
N THR A 91 -9.51 23.23 -10.59
CA THR A 91 -9.85 24.60 -10.19
C THR A 91 -11.35 24.84 -10.35
N HIS A 92 -11.92 24.43 -11.49
CA HIS A 92 -13.37 24.48 -11.75
C HIS A 92 -14.15 23.65 -10.73
N LEU A 93 -13.73 22.41 -10.49
CA LEU A 93 -14.32 21.56 -9.46
C LEU A 93 -14.28 22.21 -8.07
N THR A 94 -13.21 22.91 -7.72
CA THR A 94 -13.07 23.53 -6.40
C THR A 94 -13.98 24.74 -6.25
N ASN A 95 -14.04 25.60 -7.27
CA ASN A 95 -14.66 26.92 -7.15
C ASN A 95 -16.10 27.00 -7.67
N ASP A 96 -16.45 26.20 -8.67
CA ASP A 96 -17.69 26.38 -9.42
C ASP A 96 -18.70 25.23 -9.22
N VAL A 97 -18.22 24.03 -8.88
CA VAL A 97 -19.09 22.87 -8.64
C VAL A 97 -19.67 22.92 -7.23
N TRP A 98 -20.99 22.73 -7.10
CA TRP A 98 -21.65 22.69 -5.80
C TRP A 98 -21.07 21.57 -4.92
N MET A 99 -20.65 21.94 -3.70
CA MET A 99 -19.94 21.08 -2.75
C MET A 99 -18.59 20.50 -3.25
N GLY A 100 -18.06 21.00 -4.37
CA GLY A 100 -16.85 20.46 -4.98
C GLY A 100 -15.60 20.61 -4.11
N GLU A 101 -15.39 21.79 -3.50
CA GLU A 101 -14.31 22.00 -2.52
C GLU A 101 -14.40 21.02 -1.34
N PHE A 102 -15.60 20.78 -0.81
CA PHE A 102 -15.81 19.89 0.31
C PHE A 102 -15.47 18.43 -0.06
N VAL A 103 -15.99 17.92 -1.18
CA VAL A 103 -15.71 16.55 -1.64
C VAL A 103 -14.22 16.37 -1.92
N ARG A 104 -13.60 17.35 -2.58
CA ARG A 104 -12.16 17.36 -2.83
C ARG A 104 -11.35 17.43 -1.52
N GLY A 105 -11.82 18.21 -0.56
CA GLY A 105 -11.26 18.30 0.78
C GLY A 105 -11.32 16.97 1.52
N MET A 106 -12.47 16.29 1.52
CA MET A 106 -12.61 14.95 2.11
C MET A 106 -11.66 13.94 1.47
N HIS A 107 -11.52 13.97 0.15
CA HIS A 107 -10.60 13.08 -0.56
C HIS A 107 -9.14 13.36 -0.15
N LYS A 108 -8.69 14.63 -0.24
CA LYS A 108 -7.33 15.04 0.10
C LYS A 108 -6.98 14.76 1.58
N TRP A 109 -7.79 15.24 2.51
CA TRP A 109 -7.52 15.07 3.95
C TRP A 109 -7.74 13.65 4.42
N GLY A 110 -8.72 12.97 3.84
CA GLY A 110 -8.94 11.55 4.11
C GLY A 110 -7.77 10.68 3.64
N ALA A 111 -7.05 11.04 2.57
CA ALA A 111 -5.88 10.30 2.13
C ALA A 111 -4.76 10.38 3.19
N SER A 112 -4.51 11.58 3.73
CA SER A 112 -3.59 11.77 4.86
C SER A 112 -4.02 10.97 6.09
N LEU A 113 -5.31 11.02 6.43
CA LEU A 113 -5.85 10.26 7.56
C LEU A 113 -5.74 8.74 7.35
N MET A 114 -5.93 8.26 6.11
CA MET A 114 -5.77 6.84 5.77
C MET A 114 -4.36 6.35 6.03
N ILE A 115 -3.35 7.14 5.64
CA ILE A 115 -1.94 6.84 5.90
C ILE A 115 -1.68 6.78 7.41
N ILE A 116 -2.15 7.76 8.17
CA ILE A 116 -1.99 7.76 9.64
C ILE A 116 -2.63 6.51 10.26
N LEU A 117 -3.88 6.22 9.89
CA LEU A 117 -4.63 5.08 10.47
C LEU A 117 -4.02 3.74 10.11
N ILE A 118 -3.55 3.53 8.88
CA ILE A 118 -2.93 2.26 8.50
C ILE A 118 -1.60 2.08 9.24
N PHE A 119 -0.79 3.12 9.43
CA PHE A 119 0.44 3.02 10.25
C PHE A 119 0.12 2.71 11.72
N LEU A 120 -0.88 3.37 12.31
CA LEU A 120 -1.33 3.06 13.67
C LEU A 120 -1.87 1.62 13.78
N HIS A 121 -2.59 1.16 12.76
CA HIS A 121 -3.10 -0.21 12.70
C HIS A 121 -1.96 -1.24 12.62
N MET A 122 -0.95 -0.96 11.81
CA MET A 122 0.28 -1.77 11.71
C MET A 122 1.04 -1.77 13.05
N GLY A 123 1.20 -0.61 13.69
CA GLY A 123 1.83 -0.50 15.00
C GLY A 123 1.10 -1.36 16.04
N ARG A 124 -0.22 -1.23 16.14
CA ARG A 124 -1.03 -2.05 17.06
C ARG A 124 -0.87 -3.55 16.78
N THR A 125 -0.93 -3.96 15.52
CA THR A 125 -0.83 -5.39 15.17
C THR A 125 0.55 -5.96 15.48
N PHE A 126 1.61 -5.17 15.32
CA PHE A 126 2.97 -5.50 15.73
C PHE A 126 3.11 -5.61 17.25
N PHE A 127 2.80 -4.54 18.00
CA PHE A 127 2.98 -4.51 19.45
C PHE A 127 2.08 -5.52 20.18
N PHE A 128 0.93 -5.89 19.61
CA PHE A 128 -0.01 -6.82 20.24
C PHE A 128 0.26 -8.27 19.81
N GLY A 129 1.33 -8.52 19.03
CA GLY A 129 1.68 -9.85 18.53
C GLY A 129 0.61 -10.48 17.64
N ALA A 130 -0.25 -9.65 17.02
CA ALA A 130 -1.41 -10.14 16.26
C ALA A 130 -1.01 -10.85 14.96
N TYR A 131 0.23 -10.65 14.49
CA TYR A 131 0.80 -11.31 13.30
C TYR A 131 1.29 -12.73 13.56
N LYS A 132 1.50 -13.13 14.82
CA LYS A 132 1.98 -14.48 15.18
C LYS A 132 0.98 -15.56 14.77
N TYR A 133 1.45 -16.81 14.72
CA TYR A 133 0.66 -17.99 14.41
C TYR A 133 -0.74 -17.96 15.04
N PRO A 134 -1.81 -18.26 14.28
CA PRO A 134 -1.87 -18.70 12.87
C PRO A 134 -2.18 -17.57 11.86
N ARG A 135 -1.78 -16.31 12.13
CA ARG A 135 -2.21 -15.11 11.38
C ARG A 135 -1.12 -14.48 10.49
N GLU A 136 -0.07 -15.21 10.19
CA GLU A 136 1.07 -14.75 9.38
C GLU A 136 0.62 -14.31 7.98
N LEU A 137 -0.27 -15.08 7.34
CA LEU A 137 -0.81 -14.73 6.03
C LEU A 137 -1.62 -13.43 6.08
N ASN A 138 -2.39 -13.22 7.15
CA ASN A 138 -3.16 -11.99 7.32
C ASN A 138 -2.24 -10.78 7.48
N TRP A 139 -1.10 -10.95 8.16
CA TRP A 139 -0.06 -9.93 8.28
C TRP A 139 0.60 -9.60 6.94
N VAL A 140 0.97 -10.61 6.14
CA VAL A 140 1.56 -10.39 4.81
C VAL A 140 0.61 -9.60 3.92
N ILE A 141 -0.69 -9.95 3.90
CA ILE A 141 -1.70 -9.17 3.19
C ILE A 141 -1.77 -7.73 3.72
N GLY A 142 -1.69 -7.53 5.03
CA GLY A 142 -1.64 -6.20 5.65
C GLY A 142 -0.44 -5.36 5.19
N VAL A 143 0.74 -5.96 5.08
CA VAL A 143 1.94 -5.29 4.56
C VAL A 143 1.78 -4.90 3.09
N VAL A 144 1.22 -5.79 2.26
CA VAL A 144 0.92 -5.47 0.85
C VAL A 144 -0.10 -4.33 0.75
N LEU A 145 -1.14 -4.33 1.59
CA LEU A 145 -2.13 -3.25 1.67
C LEU A 145 -1.49 -1.91 2.08
N LEU A 146 -0.52 -1.90 2.99
CA LEU A 146 0.24 -0.71 3.37
C LEU A 146 1.00 -0.13 2.17
N VAL A 147 1.71 -0.98 1.42
CA VAL A 147 2.46 -0.57 0.22
C VAL A 147 1.51 0.00 -0.83
N LEU A 148 0.42 -0.72 -1.15
CA LEU A 148 -0.56 -0.26 -2.14
C LEU A 148 -1.23 1.06 -1.73
N THR A 149 -1.52 1.25 -0.44
CA THR A 149 -2.09 2.51 0.08
C THR A 149 -1.10 3.67 -0.08
N THR A 150 0.19 3.42 0.12
CA THR A 150 1.24 4.44 -0.08
C THR A 150 1.38 4.80 -1.56
N VAL A 151 1.36 3.79 -2.45
CA VAL A 151 1.34 4.01 -3.92
C VAL A 151 0.08 4.75 -4.35
N MET A 152 -1.06 4.51 -3.70
CA MET A 152 -2.29 5.28 -3.94
C MET A 152 -2.09 6.77 -3.68
N GLY A 153 -1.46 7.10 -2.56
CA GLY A 153 -1.11 8.48 -2.21
C GLY A 153 -0.25 9.15 -3.29
N LEU A 154 0.78 8.45 -3.78
CA LEU A 154 1.66 8.96 -4.83
C LEU A 154 0.93 9.16 -6.17
N THR A 155 0.19 8.15 -6.61
CA THR A 155 -0.49 8.19 -7.92
C THR A 155 -1.57 9.27 -7.97
N GLY A 156 -2.29 9.49 -6.86
CA GLY A 156 -3.29 10.55 -6.75
C GLY A 156 -2.67 11.95 -6.63
N TYR A 157 -1.47 12.03 -6.04
CA TYR A 157 -0.74 13.29 -5.89
C TYR A 157 -0.37 13.91 -7.24
N LEU A 158 -0.15 13.12 -8.29
CA LEU A 158 0.15 13.61 -9.65
C LEU A 158 -1.05 14.30 -10.33
N LEU A 159 -2.28 13.87 -10.03
CA LEU A 159 -3.47 14.24 -10.83
C LEU A 159 -3.76 15.75 -10.92
N PRO A 160 -3.49 16.59 -9.91
CA PRO A 160 -3.61 18.04 -10.09
C PRO A 160 -2.70 18.65 -11.14
N PHE A 161 -1.60 17.96 -11.48
CA PHE A 161 -0.62 18.36 -12.50
C PHE A 161 -0.07 19.78 -12.29
N ASP A 162 0.16 20.15 -11.04
CA ASP A 162 0.86 21.38 -10.63
C ASP A 162 2.38 21.16 -10.48
N GLN A 163 3.13 22.24 -10.25
CA GLN A 163 4.59 22.16 -10.17
C GLN A 163 5.10 21.19 -9.08
N ARG A 164 4.38 21.11 -7.96
CA ARG A 164 4.76 20.26 -6.82
C ARG A 164 4.53 18.79 -7.13
N SER A 165 3.38 18.47 -7.70
CA SER A 165 3.02 17.10 -8.08
C SER A 165 3.89 16.55 -9.20
N LEU A 166 4.23 17.38 -10.19
CA LEU A 166 5.18 17.05 -11.25
C LEU A 166 6.54 16.67 -10.69
N TRP A 167 7.16 17.53 -9.89
CA TRP A 167 8.49 17.24 -9.33
C TRP A 167 8.49 16.10 -8.33
N ALA A 168 7.43 15.96 -7.52
CA ALA A 168 7.29 14.80 -6.64
C ALA A 168 7.26 13.49 -7.44
N THR A 169 6.60 13.48 -8.60
CA THR A 169 6.55 12.32 -9.50
C THR A 169 7.90 12.03 -10.12
N VAL A 170 8.64 13.05 -10.56
CA VAL A 170 10.00 12.89 -11.08
C VAL A 170 10.91 12.26 -10.02
N VAL A 171 10.88 12.76 -8.78
CA VAL A 171 11.68 12.21 -7.68
C VAL A 171 11.28 10.75 -7.38
N ALA A 172 9.98 10.46 -7.29
CA ALA A 172 9.50 9.10 -7.05
C ALA A 172 9.89 8.13 -8.18
N ASN A 173 9.86 8.59 -9.43
CA ASN A 173 10.29 7.81 -10.57
C ASN A 173 11.80 7.52 -10.55
N ASN A 174 12.61 8.49 -10.15
CA ASN A 174 14.06 8.32 -10.00
C ASN A 174 14.40 7.34 -8.87
N ILE A 175 13.67 7.38 -7.74
CA ILE A 175 13.81 6.40 -6.67
C ILE A 175 13.44 5.00 -7.18
N THR A 176 12.38 4.89 -7.97
CA THR A 176 11.96 3.61 -8.58
C THR A 176 13.04 3.06 -9.52
N ALA A 177 13.66 3.94 -10.33
CA ALA A 177 14.74 3.57 -11.24
C ALA A 177 16.00 3.05 -10.52
N SER A 178 16.22 3.46 -9.26
CA SER A 178 17.36 3.00 -8.46
C SER A 178 17.24 1.54 -7.99
N GLY A 179 16.06 0.93 -8.08
CA GLY A 179 15.85 -0.47 -7.71
C GLY A 179 16.63 -1.42 -8.63
N PRO A 180 17.27 -2.48 -8.11
CA PRO A 180 18.05 -3.39 -8.94
C PRO A 180 17.14 -4.19 -9.89
N VAL A 181 17.66 -4.49 -11.08
CA VAL A 181 17.05 -5.36 -12.12
C VAL A 181 15.72 -4.84 -12.67
N VAL A 182 14.66 -4.77 -11.86
CA VAL A 182 13.30 -4.40 -12.29
C VAL A 182 13.05 -2.89 -12.23
N GLY A 183 13.80 -2.17 -11.38
CA GLY A 183 13.59 -0.74 -11.13
C GLY A 183 13.60 0.14 -12.39
N PRO A 184 14.63 0.07 -13.25
CA PRO A 184 14.69 0.87 -14.48
C PRO A 184 13.52 0.61 -15.43
N TYR A 185 13.12 -0.65 -15.62
CA TYR A 185 11.99 -1.01 -16.48
C TYR A 185 10.66 -0.52 -15.91
N LEU A 186 10.47 -0.63 -14.59
CA LEU A 186 9.27 -0.14 -13.92
C LEU A 186 9.18 1.39 -14.00
N ALA A 187 10.29 2.10 -13.77
CA ALA A 187 10.34 3.55 -13.89
C ALA A 187 10.06 4.03 -15.32
N ASP A 188 10.60 3.33 -16.33
CA ASP A 188 10.32 3.67 -17.73
C ASP A 188 8.85 3.38 -18.10
N PHE A 189 8.30 2.27 -17.61
CA PHE A 189 6.88 1.94 -17.74
C PHE A 189 5.98 2.99 -17.06
N LEU A 190 6.35 3.48 -15.88
CA LEU A 190 5.57 4.50 -15.17
C LEU A 190 5.65 5.85 -15.88
N ARG A 191 6.87 6.29 -16.25
CA ARG A 191 7.10 7.57 -16.94
C ARG A 191 6.50 7.61 -18.35
N ALA A 192 6.49 6.50 -19.09
CA ALA A 192 5.79 6.39 -20.37
C ALA A 192 6.27 7.35 -21.47
N GLY A 193 7.55 7.73 -21.45
CA GLY A 193 8.11 8.72 -22.36
C GLY A 193 9.47 9.23 -21.87
N PRO A 194 10.09 10.18 -22.61
CA PRO A 194 11.36 10.79 -22.21
C PRO A 194 11.24 11.59 -20.91
N GLU A 195 10.05 12.15 -20.65
CA GLU A 195 9.74 12.97 -19.48
C GLU A 195 8.33 12.69 -18.95
N VAL A 196 8.00 13.23 -17.78
CA VAL A 196 6.65 13.15 -17.20
C VAL A 196 5.72 14.05 -18.02
N GLY A 197 4.78 13.44 -18.74
CA GLY A 197 3.90 14.14 -19.68
C GLY A 197 2.49 13.54 -19.75
N ALA A 198 1.85 13.68 -20.91
CA ALA A 198 0.45 13.28 -21.10
C ALA A 198 0.21 11.78 -20.92
N THR A 199 1.08 10.95 -21.49
CA THR A 199 1.01 9.49 -21.33
C THR A 199 1.20 9.07 -19.88
N THR A 200 2.13 9.70 -19.14
CA THR A 200 2.34 9.49 -17.70
C THR A 200 1.07 9.80 -16.92
N LEU A 201 0.46 10.97 -17.16
CA LEU A 201 -0.73 11.42 -16.46
C LEU A 201 -1.92 10.48 -16.69
N SER A 202 -2.17 10.07 -17.94
CA SER A 202 -3.23 9.13 -18.26
C SER A 202 -3.00 7.75 -17.63
N ARG A 203 -1.75 7.26 -17.58
CA ARG A 203 -1.41 5.99 -16.89
C ARG A 203 -1.65 6.10 -15.38
N PHE A 204 -1.17 7.17 -14.76
CA PHE A 204 -1.38 7.39 -13.33
C PHE A 204 -2.85 7.53 -12.98
N TYR A 205 -3.65 8.17 -13.83
CA TYR A 205 -5.10 8.22 -13.68
C TYR A 205 -5.73 6.83 -13.71
N ALA A 206 -5.38 5.98 -14.68
CA ALA A 206 -5.88 4.60 -14.77
C ALA A 206 -5.46 3.74 -13.57
N LEU A 207 -4.21 3.89 -13.11
CA LEU A 207 -3.69 3.20 -11.93
C LEU A 207 -4.43 3.65 -10.66
N HIS A 208 -4.60 4.95 -10.48
CA HIS A 208 -5.19 5.55 -9.28
C HIS A 208 -6.69 5.29 -9.16
N MET A 209 -7.44 5.37 -10.26
CA MET A 209 -8.89 5.21 -10.22
C MET A 209 -9.36 3.76 -10.35
N MET A 210 -8.65 2.90 -11.07
CA MET A 210 -9.13 1.56 -11.40
C MET A 210 -8.28 0.46 -10.79
N LEU A 211 -7.02 0.34 -11.23
CA LEU A 211 -6.22 -0.86 -10.94
C LEU A 211 -5.90 -0.99 -9.45
N ILE A 212 -5.34 0.06 -8.85
CA ILE A 212 -4.87 -0.01 -7.47
C ILE A 212 -6.05 -0.07 -6.48
N PRO A 213 -7.14 0.73 -6.61
CA PRO A 213 -8.26 0.62 -5.67
C PRO A 213 -8.97 -0.72 -5.78
N GLY A 214 -9.09 -1.26 -6.99
CA GLY A 214 -9.64 -2.60 -7.22
C GLY A 214 -8.82 -3.68 -6.52
N LEU A 215 -7.49 -3.63 -6.65
CA LEU A 215 -6.58 -4.56 -5.98
C LEU A 215 -6.65 -4.42 -4.45
N ILE A 216 -6.67 -3.19 -3.92
CA ILE A 216 -6.86 -2.93 -2.49
C ILE A 216 -8.20 -3.51 -2.02
N GLY A 217 -9.29 -3.28 -2.75
CA GLY A 217 -10.61 -3.82 -2.41
C GLY A 217 -10.63 -5.35 -2.33
N ALA A 218 -10.01 -6.02 -3.32
CA ALA A 218 -9.87 -7.48 -3.32
C ALA A 218 -9.06 -7.99 -2.12
N LEU A 219 -7.94 -7.34 -1.81
CA LEU A 219 -7.08 -7.70 -0.69
C LEU A 219 -7.73 -7.40 0.67
N ILE A 220 -8.51 -6.32 0.80
CA ILE A 220 -9.34 -6.05 1.98
C ILE A 220 -10.35 -7.19 2.17
N GLY A 221 -11.00 -7.66 1.11
CA GLY A 221 -11.89 -8.82 1.16
C GLY A 221 -11.19 -10.08 1.69
N ALA A 222 -10.01 -10.40 1.16
CA ALA A 222 -9.19 -11.51 1.64
C ALA A 222 -8.74 -11.34 3.09
N HIS A 223 -8.32 -10.12 3.48
CA HIS A 223 -7.90 -9.78 4.82
C HIS A 223 -9.04 -9.96 5.84
N LEU A 224 -10.23 -9.40 5.54
CA LEU A 224 -11.40 -9.54 6.40
C LEU A 224 -11.87 -10.99 6.50
N PHE A 225 -11.82 -11.75 5.41
CA PHE A 225 -12.14 -13.18 5.43
C PHE A 225 -11.26 -13.95 6.43
N LEU A 226 -9.94 -13.71 6.43
CA LEU A 226 -9.03 -14.33 7.39
C LEU A 226 -9.28 -13.87 8.82
N VAL A 227 -9.62 -12.60 9.03
CA VAL A 227 -9.99 -12.07 10.36
C VAL A 227 -11.26 -12.74 10.88
N VAL A 228 -12.27 -12.97 10.04
CA VAL A 228 -13.50 -13.69 10.40
C VAL A 228 -13.20 -15.15 10.73
N LYS A 229 -12.37 -15.82 9.91
CA LYS A 229 -12.02 -17.23 10.06
C LYS A 229 -11.14 -17.52 11.29
N LEU A 230 -10.09 -16.75 11.50
CA LEU A 230 -9.07 -16.99 12.53
C LEU A 230 -9.35 -16.25 13.83
N GLY A 231 -10.08 -15.15 13.72
CA GLY A 231 -10.45 -14.31 14.83
C GLY A 231 -9.39 -13.30 15.29
N THR A 232 -9.86 -12.29 16.02
CA THR A 232 -9.06 -11.26 16.70
C THR A 232 -8.34 -11.81 17.91
N THR A 233 -7.11 -11.33 18.11
CA THR A 233 -6.31 -11.64 19.30
C THR A 233 -6.86 -11.01 20.56
N ALA A 234 -6.76 -11.73 21.68
CA ALA A 234 -6.91 -11.14 23.00
C ALA A 234 -5.81 -10.08 23.22
N PRO A 235 -6.08 -9.06 24.05
CA PRO A 235 -5.06 -8.06 24.36
C PRO A 235 -3.85 -8.69 25.07
N PRO A 236 -2.62 -8.18 24.88
CA PRO A 236 -1.41 -8.77 25.48
C PRO A 236 -1.42 -8.88 27.00
N TRP A 237 -2.15 -7.99 27.68
CA TRP A 237 -2.30 -7.99 29.15
C TRP A 237 -3.35 -8.99 29.66
N VAL A 238 -4.08 -9.66 28.77
CA VAL A 238 -5.02 -10.73 29.11
C VAL A 238 -4.34 -12.06 28.83
N ARG A 239 -4.20 -12.92 29.85
CA ARG A 239 -3.70 -14.29 29.65
C ARG A 239 -4.59 -15.02 28.64
N GLY A 240 -4.07 -15.24 27.44
CA GLY A 240 -4.79 -15.90 26.36
C GLY A 240 -4.90 -17.40 26.62
N THR A 241 -6.05 -17.99 26.31
CA THR A 241 -6.16 -19.43 26.07
C THR A 241 -5.42 -19.75 24.75
N ARG A 242 -4.58 -20.79 24.73
CA ARG A 242 -3.85 -21.18 23.51
C ARG A 242 -4.82 -21.40 22.34
N PRO A 243 -4.47 -20.99 21.10
CA PRO A 243 -5.24 -21.33 19.92
C PRO A 243 -5.37 -22.85 19.78
N LYS A 244 -6.57 -23.32 19.44
CA LYS A 244 -6.84 -24.74 19.18
C LYS A 244 -6.05 -25.14 17.91
N GLY A 245 -5.01 -25.96 18.06
CA GLY A 245 -4.14 -26.42 16.96
C GLY A 245 -2.71 -25.85 16.96
N ALA A 246 -2.30 -25.06 17.97
CA ALA A 246 -0.88 -24.82 18.20
C ALA A 246 -0.20 -26.17 18.45
N LEU A 247 0.77 -26.54 17.59
CA LEU A 247 1.56 -27.76 17.77
C LEU A 247 2.19 -27.71 19.17
N ASP A 248 2.02 -28.77 19.93
CA ASP A 248 2.65 -28.88 21.24
C ASP A 248 4.17 -28.78 21.05
N GLU A 249 4.77 -27.87 21.80
CA GLU A 249 6.21 -27.61 21.83
C GLU A 249 7.04 -28.87 22.15
N GLN A 250 6.38 -29.91 22.67
CA GLN A 250 6.93 -31.26 22.88
C GLN A 250 7.17 -32.07 21.59
N SER A 251 6.77 -31.57 20.42
CA SER A 251 7.05 -32.21 19.12
C SER A 251 8.30 -31.67 18.42
N VAL A 252 8.96 -30.67 19.00
CA VAL A 252 10.29 -30.22 18.57
C VAL A 252 11.33 -31.05 19.36
N PRO A 253 12.22 -31.80 18.71
CA PRO A 253 13.21 -32.61 19.42
C PRO A 253 14.04 -31.74 20.36
N ALA A 254 14.03 -32.09 21.64
CA ALA A 254 14.70 -31.39 22.72
C ALA A 254 16.19 -31.19 22.41
N GLY A 255 16.59 -29.94 22.17
CA GLY A 255 17.99 -29.62 21.87
C GLY A 255 18.36 -28.14 21.87
N VAL A 256 17.40 -27.21 22.00
CA VAL A 256 17.71 -25.78 22.12
C VAL A 256 17.05 -25.26 23.40
N PRO A 257 17.84 -24.92 24.44
CA PRO A 257 17.29 -24.36 25.66
C PRO A 257 16.60 -23.02 25.36
N SER A 258 15.36 -22.87 25.83
CA SER A 258 14.63 -21.60 25.85
C SER A 258 15.37 -20.60 26.71
N SER A 259 15.53 -19.38 26.21
CA SER A 259 16.28 -18.27 26.84
C SER A 259 15.66 -17.70 28.13
N ASP A 260 14.74 -18.42 28.76
CA ASP A 260 13.94 -17.91 29.88
C ASP A 260 14.49 -18.36 31.25
N ASP A 261 15.49 -19.25 31.31
CA ASP A 261 16.06 -19.78 32.56
C ASP A 261 17.53 -19.40 32.82
N ALA A 262 18.11 -18.46 32.07
CA ALA A 262 19.47 -17.98 32.35
C ALA A 262 19.43 -16.78 33.30
N GLU A 263 19.56 -17.04 34.61
CA GLU A 263 19.99 -16.03 35.56
C GLU A 263 21.30 -15.39 35.06
N VAL A 264 21.30 -14.07 34.86
CA VAL A 264 22.50 -13.31 34.49
C VAL A 264 23.18 -12.85 35.78
N PRO A 265 24.31 -13.46 36.21
CA PRO A 265 25.11 -12.86 37.26
C PRO A 265 25.90 -11.69 36.70
N VAL A 266 25.73 -10.54 37.35
CA VAL A 266 26.57 -9.34 37.19
C VAL A 266 27.89 -9.58 37.90
N ALA A 267 29.03 -9.61 37.17
CA ALA A 267 30.31 -8.95 37.53
C ALA A 267 31.51 -9.43 36.70
N ALA A 268 32.29 -8.44 36.22
CA ALA A 268 33.76 -8.37 36.12
C ALA A 268 34.50 -9.47 35.31
N SER A 269 35.18 -9.16 34.19
CA SER A 269 36.42 -8.37 34.05
C SER A 269 37.59 -9.29 33.67
N ALA A 270 38.51 -8.75 32.85
CA ALA A 270 39.83 -9.26 32.46
C ALA A 270 39.82 -10.27 31.30
N ALA A 271 40.16 -9.86 30.08
CA ALA A 271 41.52 -9.60 29.56
C ALA A 271 42.35 -10.88 29.40
N ALA A 272 42.56 -11.28 28.14
CA ALA A 272 43.78 -11.93 27.66
C ALA A 272 43.79 -11.86 26.13
N THR A 273 44.39 -10.79 25.63
CA THR A 273 45.18 -10.82 24.39
C THR A 273 46.24 -11.90 24.50
N ASP A 274 46.47 -12.67 23.45
CA ASP A 274 47.82 -13.01 23.01
C ASP A 274 47.82 -13.41 21.54
N ALA A 275 48.68 -12.70 20.80
CA ALA A 275 49.16 -13.03 19.46
C ALA A 275 50.30 -14.06 19.60
N ASP A 276 50.49 -15.01 18.68
CA ASP A 276 51.42 -14.98 17.52
C ASP A 276 52.29 -16.30 17.59
N PRO A 277 53.31 -16.58 16.75
CA PRO A 277 53.44 -16.72 15.28
C PRO A 277 54.08 -18.07 14.83
N ALA A 278 54.21 -18.27 13.49
CA ALA A 278 55.32 -18.94 12.76
C ALA A 278 55.55 -20.47 12.94
N ALA A 279 56.09 -21.27 12.01
CA ALA A 279 56.56 -21.26 10.61
C ALA A 279 56.71 -22.76 10.22
N THR A 280 56.77 -23.23 8.96
CA THR A 280 57.90 -23.21 7.99
C THR A 280 57.48 -24.02 6.75
N GLU A 281 57.56 -23.45 5.52
CA GLU A 281 58.50 -23.81 4.40
C GLU A 281 58.28 -25.20 3.74
N SER A 282 58.43 -25.48 2.43
CA SER A 282 59.29 -24.93 1.36
C SER A 282 58.97 -25.60 -0.02
N ALA A 283 59.46 -24.96 -1.10
CA ALA A 283 59.82 -25.48 -2.45
C ALA A 283 58.69 -25.61 -3.50
N ALA A 284 58.83 -25.16 -4.76
CA ALA A 284 59.93 -24.53 -5.51
C ALA A 284 59.37 -23.95 -6.84
N GLU A 285 60.08 -22.96 -7.38
CA GLU A 285 59.84 -22.25 -8.65
C GLU A 285 60.93 -22.66 -9.70
N PRO A 286 61.14 -21.98 -10.86
CA PRO A 286 60.86 -22.38 -12.26
C PRO A 286 62.18 -22.59 -13.07
N PRO A 287 62.33 -22.41 -14.44
CA PRO A 287 62.15 -21.14 -15.19
C PRO A 287 61.73 -21.26 -16.70
N ALA A 288 61.08 -20.23 -17.27
CA ALA A 288 61.58 -19.20 -18.23
C ALA A 288 61.60 -19.58 -19.74
N ASP A 289 60.97 -18.73 -20.58
CA ASP A 289 61.66 -17.93 -21.61
C ASP A 289 60.71 -16.95 -22.33
N ALA A 290 61.16 -15.70 -22.44
CA ALA A 290 60.71 -14.63 -23.33
C ALA A 290 61.67 -14.58 -24.55
N PRO A 291 61.59 -13.72 -25.60
CA PRO A 291 61.31 -12.27 -25.51
C PRO A 291 60.57 -11.64 -26.73
N ALA A 292 60.55 -10.31 -26.69
CA ALA A 292 59.97 -9.29 -27.57
C ALA A 292 60.33 -9.35 -29.06
N ASP A 293 59.54 -8.64 -29.88
CA ASP A 293 60.04 -7.80 -30.98
C ASP A 293 59.07 -6.66 -31.31
N ALA A 294 59.66 -5.51 -31.64
CA ALA A 294 59.05 -4.29 -32.13
C ALA A 294 59.18 -4.22 -33.66
N ASP A 295 58.26 -3.54 -34.35
CA ASP A 295 58.56 -2.71 -35.53
C ASP A 295 57.31 -1.92 -36.01
N GLU A 296 57.54 -0.63 -36.24
CA GLU A 296 56.71 0.44 -36.85
C GLU A 296 56.72 0.30 -38.42
N PRO A 297 56.28 1.23 -39.31
CA PRO A 297 55.61 2.54 -39.20
C PRO A 297 54.53 2.86 -40.30
N ASP A 298 54.08 4.12 -40.31
CA ASP A 298 53.69 4.99 -41.44
C ASP A 298 52.32 4.91 -42.15
N GLY A 299 51.68 6.09 -42.27
CA GLY A 299 50.52 6.34 -43.13
C GLY A 299 49.80 7.67 -42.88
N ASP A 300 50.44 8.79 -43.26
CA ASP A 300 49.91 10.14 -43.48
C ASP A 300 48.53 10.17 -44.19
N GLY A 301 47.68 11.21 -44.13
CA GLY A 301 47.85 12.61 -43.78
C GLY A 301 46.61 13.42 -44.22
N ASP A 302 46.73 14.74 -44.08
CA ASP A 302 45.84 15.84 -44.49
C ASP A 302 44.56 16.03 -43.66
N GLY A 303 44.42 17.13 -42.89
CA GLY A 303 44.50 18.54 -43.34
C GLY A 303 43.09 18.97 -43.74
N GLN A 304 42.44 20.01 -43.24
CA GLN A 304 42.90 21.34 -42.91
C GLN A 304 41.78 22.06 -42.09
N ARG A 305 42.24 23.06 -41.35
CA ARG A 305 41.61 24.00 -40.41
C ARG A 305 40.35 24.78 -40.83
N PRO A 306 39.69 25.45 -39.84
CA PRO A 306 38.48 26.24 -40.02
C PRO A 306 38.76 27.61 -40.63
N ALA A 307 37.76 28.18 -41.31
CA ALA A 307 37.74 29.57 -41.75
C ALA A 307 36.69 30.36 -40.96
N ALA A 308 37.14 31.47 -40.39
CA ALA A 308 36.35 32.51 -39.77
C ALA A 308 36.02 33.64 -40.77
N GLU A 309 35.07 34.50 -40.34
CA GLU A 309 34.83 35.92 -40.70
C GLU A 309 33.97 36.28 -41.95
N PRO A 310 33.41 37.51 -42.02
CA PRO A 310 32.81 38.35 -40.98
C PRO A 310 31.49 39.08 -41.40
N ASP A 311 30.89 39.76 -40.42
CA ASP A 311 30.16 41.06 -40.43
C ASP A 311 29.53 41.60 -41.74
N GLU A 312 28.19 41.77 -41.74
CA GLU A 312 27.52 42.95 -42.33
C GLU A 312 26.36 43.38 -41.41
N GLY A 313 26.40 44.64 -40.97
CA GLY A 313 25.30 45.31 -40.29
C GLY A 313 24.48 46.21 -41.21
N GLU A 314 23.25 46.53 -40.79
CA GLU A 314 22.45 47.75 -41.05
C GLU A 314 21.12 47.57 -40.27
N ALA A 315 20.81 48.30 -39.20
CA ALA A 315 20.42 49.71 -39.07
C ALA A 315 19.02 50.08 -39.64
N SER A 316 18.10 50.35 -38.69
CA SER A 316 16.92 51.25 -38.70
C SER A 316 15.93 51.28 -39.87
N ALA A 317 14.65 50.98 -39.58
CA ALA A 317 13.52 51.92 -39.49
C ALA A 317 12.19 51.15 -39.33
#